data_AF-A0A1I2BFV0-F1
#
_entry.id   AF-A0A1I2BFV0-F1
#
_cell.length_a   1.000
_cell.length_b   1.000
_cell.length_c   1.000
_cell.angle_alpha   90.00
_cell.angle_beta   90.00
_cell.angle_gamma   90.00
#
_symmetry.space_group_name_H-M   'P 1'
#
loop_
_entity.id
_entity.type
_entity.pdbx_description
1 polymer ?
#
loop_
_entity_poly.entity_id
_entity_poly.type
_entity_poly.pdbx_seq_one_letter_code
_entity_poly.pdbx_strand_id
1 'polypeptide(L)'
;MKVTMDLEQATYHVEKTKPLKLKEIEFKVKPDMQERKRLFRTSLYELTIITEVHNQMYEFVGYDLNHKLISQLEKDPSGFLVGSEPPFLCGTDWPDSGISEVIEENNVPSDSLFVTDGNHVIATVYRDEIPPLINWFKKLV
;
A
#
# COMPACT_ATOMS: atom_id res chain seq x y z
N MET A 1 50.18 18.11 19.40
CA MET A 1 49.03 18.94 18.97
C MET A 1 47.84 18.00 18.86
N LYS A 2 46.89 18.07 19.80
CA LYS A 2 45.72 17.18 19.88
C LYS A 2 44.58 17.91 19.19
N VAL A 3 44.09 17.38 18.08
CA VAL A 3 42.92 17.92 17.38
C VAL A 3 41.69 17.27 18.00
N THR A 4 40.98 18.03 18.83
CA THR A 4 39.62 17.71 19.26
C THR A 4 38.68 18.11 18.14
N MET A 5 38.11 17.13 17.45
CA MET A 5 36.95 17.34 16.58
C MET A 5 35.73 17.49 17.48
N ASP A 6 35.23 18.71 17.62
CA ASP A 6 33.87 18.97 18.07
C ASP A 6 32.92 18.36 17.02
N LEU A 7 32.40 17.17 17.33
CA LEU A 7 31.19 16.68 16.68
C LEU A 7 30.04 17.52 17.23
N GLU A 8 29.81 18.67 16.61
CA GLU A 8 28.50 19.32 16.67
C GLU A 8 27.49 18.30 16.16
N GLN A 9 26.77 17.70 17.11
CA GLN A 9 25.60 16.88 16.85
C GLN A 9 24.61 17.77 16.12
N ALA A 10 24.60 17.66 14.79
CA ALA A 10 23.53 18.15 13.94
C ALA A 10 22.26 17.45 14.40
N THR A 11 21.59 18.09 15.35
CA THR A 11 20.30 17.66 15.86
C THR A 11 19.34 18.00 14.75
N TYR A 12 19.17 17.07 13.81
CA TYR A 12 18.06 17.08 12.87
C TYR A 12 16.80 16.99 13.73
N HIS A 13 16.32 18.15 14.17
CA HIS A 13 14.93 18.32 14.53
C HIS A 13 14.16 18.03 13.25
N VAL A 14 13.76 16.76 13.09
CA VAL A 14 12.66 16.37 12.21
C VAL A 14 11.48 17.17 12.75
N GLU A 15 11.26 18.36 12.19
CA GLU A 15 9.98 19.03 12.30
C GLU A 15 8.96 17.97 11.96
N LYS A 16 8.06 17.65 12.90
CA LYS A 16 6.95 16.75 12.64
C LYS A 16 6.12 17.38 11.53
N THR A 17 6.48 17.03 10.30
CA THR A 17 5.79 17.35 9.07
C THR A 17 4.33 17.04 9.28
N LYS A 18 3.45 17.98 8.88
CA LYS A 18 2.02 17.82 9.10
C LYS A 18 1.56 16.49 8.47
N PRO A 19 0.72 15.71 9.16
CA PRO A 19 0.14 14.50 8.59
C PRO A 19 -0.49 14.82 7.24
N LEU A 20 -0.26 13.97 6.24
CA LEU A 20 -0.88 14.13 4.93
C LEU A 20 -2.41 14.17 5.08
N LYS A 21 -3.09 15.02 4.30
CA LYS A 21 -4.55 14.93 4.16
C LYS A 21 -4.86 13.78 3.20
N LEU A 22 -5.10 12.62 3.78
CA LEU A 22 -5.30 11.37 3.05
C LEU A 22 -6.70 11.30 2.43
N LYS A 23 -6.79 10.60 1.29
CA LYS A 23 -7.96 10.55 0.41
C LYS A 23 -8.63 9.18 0.47
N GLU A 24 -9.92 9.17 0.11
CA GLU A 24 -10.74 7.96 0.12
C GLU A 24 -10.28 6.98 -0.98
N ILE A 25 -10.16 5.70 -0.60
CA ILE A 25 -9.90 4.58 -1.51
C ILE A 25 -11.18 3.76 -1.64
N GLU A 26 -11.64 3.55 -2.87
CA GLU A 26 -12.74 2.65 -3.19
C GLU A 26 -12.19 1.31 -3.69
N PHE A 27 -12.54 0.22 -3.01
CA PHE A 27 -12.22 -1.13 -3.45
C PHE A 27 -13.41 -1.74 -4.20
N LYS A 28 -13.21 -2.15 -5.46
CA LYS A 28 -14.20 -2.90 -6.25
C LYS A 28 -13.67 -4.30 -6.51
N VAL A 29 -14.52 -5.30 -6.35
CA VAL A 29 -14.20 -6.66 -6.75
C VAL A 29 -15.15 -7.09 -7.85
N LYS A 30 -14.59 -7.50 -8.99
CA LYS A 30 -15.36 -8.07 -10.09
C LYS A 30 -15.19 -9.59 -10.02
N PRO A 31 -16.28 -10.37 -10.03
CA PRO A 31 -16.17 -11.82 -10.23
C PRO A 31 -15.66 -12.05 -11.66
N ASP A 32 -14.48 -12.63 -11.82
CA ASP A 32 -13.98 -13.02 -13.14
C ASP A 32 -14.67 -14.33 -13.53
N MET A 33 -15.85 -14.23 -14.12
CA MET A 33 -16.52 -15.37 -14.78
C MET A 33 -16.01 -15.53 -16.21
N GLN A 34 -14.70 -15.55 -16.44
CA GLN A 34 -14.23 -16.25 -17.62
C GLN A 34 -14.44 -17.74 -17.40
N GLU A 35 -15.18 -18.39 -18.30
CA GLU A 35 -15.31 -19.85 -18.39
C GLU A 35 -13.92 -20.51 -18.46
N ARG A 36 -13.23 -20.65 -17.32
CA ARG A 36 -11.98 -21.38 -17.24
C ARG A 36 -12.35 -22.84 -17.09
N LYS A 37 -12.22 -23.58 -18.21
CA LYS A 37 -12.30 -25.04 -18.24
C LYS A 37 -11.49 -25.59 -17.06
N ARG A 38 -12.21 -26.17 -16.09
CA ARG A 38 -11.69 -26.86 -14.89
C ARG A 38 -10.38 -27.54 -15.24
N LEU A 39 -9.23 -27.02 -14.80
CA LEU A 39 -7.94 -27.72 -14.73
C LEU A 39 -6.82 -26.90 -14.05
N PHE A 40 -6.94 -25.57 -13.90
CA PHE A 40 -5.94 -24.75 -13.19
C PHE A 40 -6.59 -23.95 -12.05
N ARG A 41 -6.12 -24.19 -10.81
CA ARG A 41 -6.57 -23.54 -9.58
C ARG A 41 -6.14 -22.07 -9.60
N THR A 42 -6.97 -21.17 -10.12
CA THR A 42 -6.73 -19.70 -10.09
C THR A 42 -7.82 -18.99 -9.29
N SER A 43 -7.54 -17.74 -8.91
CA SER A 43 -8.41 -16.87 -8.10
C SER A 43 -9.71 -16.54 -8.86
N LEU A 44 -10.87 -16.60 -8.19
CA LEU A 44 -12.19 -16.36 -8.79
C LEU A 44 -12.57 -14.87 -8.84
N TYR A 45 -11.86 -14.04 -8.09
CA TYR A 45 -12.18 -12.64 -7.88
C TYR A 45 -11.00 -11.78 -8.26
N GLU A 46 -11.27 -10.76 -9.06
CA GLU A 46 -10.31 -9.75 -9.43
C GLU A 46 -10.58 -8.49 -8.59
N LEU A 47 -9.56 -8.05 -7.85
CA LEU A 47 -9.55 -6.82 -7.10
C LEU A 47 -9.17 -5.66 -8.02
N THR A 48 -10.07 -4.69 -8.07
CA THR A 48 -9.86 -3.36 -8.64
C THR A 48 -9.77 -2.34 -7.52
N ILE A 49 -8.76 -1.49 -7.53
CA ILE A 49 -8.57 -0.42 -6.55
C ILE A 49 -8.78 0.90 -7.27
N ILE A 50 -9.64 1.76 -6.73
CA ILE A 50 -9.98 3.05 -7.30
C ILE A 50 -9.70 4.13 -6.26
N THR A 51 -9.09 5.23 -6.70
CA THR A 51 -8.82 6.37 -5.82
C THR A 51 -8.82 7.67 -6.62
N GLU A 52 -9.24 8.77 -6.00
CA GLU A 52 -9.28 10.08 -6.63
C GLU A 52 -8.23 11.01 -6.01
N VAL A 53 -7.37 11.61 -6.85
CA VAL A 53 -6.39 12.61 -6.41
C VAL A 53 -6.41 13.81 -7.33
N HIS A 54 -6.68 15.01 -6.80
CA HIS A 54 -6.68 16.27 -7.56
C HIS A 54 -7.64 16.23 -8.77
N ASN A 55 -8.84 15.67 -8.57
CA ASN A 55 -9.84 15.45 -9.63
C ASN A 55 -9.38 14.48 -10.74
N GLN A 56 -8.30 13.73 -10.51
CA GLN A 56 -7.86 12.64 -11.36
C GLN A 56 -8.21 11.31 -10.70
N MET A 57 -8.99 10.51 -11.41
CA MET A 57 -9.33 9.15 -11.01
C MET A 57 -8.20 8.21 -11.42
N TYR A 58 -7.79 7.36 -10.49
CA TYR A 58 -6.86 6.28 -10.72
C TYR A 58 -7.59 4.96 -10.51
N GLU A 59 -7.47 4.04 -11.47
CA GLU A 59 -8.07 2.70 -11.42
C GLU A 59 -6.98 1.67 -11.68
N PHE A 60 -6.77 0.76 -10.72
CA PHE A 60 -5.80 -0.32 -10.78
C PHE A 60 -6.56 -1.64 -10.85
N VAL A 61 -6.56 -2.27 -12.03
CA VAL A 61 -7.30 -3.51 -12.33
C VAL A 61 -6.36 -4.72 -12.35
N GLY A 62 -6.91 -5.93 -12.25
CA GLY A 62 -6.17 -7.15 -12.59
C GLY A 62 -5.54 -7.90 -11.43
N TYR A 63 -5.88 -7.62 -10.16
CA TYR A 63 -5.23 -8.29 -9.04
C TYR A 63 -6.03 -9.48 -8.51
N ASP A 64 -5.39 -10.64 -8.48
CA ASP A 64 -5.95 -11.88 -7.97
C ASP A 64 -6.29 -11.78 -6.47
N LEU A 65 -7.58 -11.71 -6.13
CA LEU A 65 -8.04 -11.81 -4.75
C LEU A 65 -8.20 -13.30 -4.36
N ASN A 66 -7.31 -13.78 -3.50
CA ASN A 66 -7.30 -15.16 -3.04
C ASN A 66 -6.88 -15.28 -1.56
N HIS A 67 -7.03 -16.48 -0.99
CA HIS A 67 -6.65 -16.75 0.40
C HIS A 67 -5.17 -16.47 0.71
N LYS A 68 -4.26 -16.59 -0.27
CA LYS A 68 -2.83 -16.29 -0.06
C LYS A 68 -2.63 -14.79 0.13
N LEU A 69 -3.23 -13.96 -0.73
CA LEU A 69 -3.17 -12.51 -0.62
C LEU A 69 -3.77 -12.02 0.70
N ILE A 70 -4.96 -12.53 1.04
CA ILE A 70 -5.64 -12.21 2.31
C ILE A 70 -4.77 -12.63 3.50
N SER A 71 -4.16 -13.83 3.46
CA SER A 71 -3.28 -14.29 4.54
C SER A 71 -2.00 -13.49 4.64
N GLN A 72 -1.47 -12.93 3.55
CA GLN A 72 -0.30 -12.05 3.60
C GLN A 72 -0.69 -10.75 4.31
N LEU A 73 -1.79 -10.12 3.89
CA LEU A 73 -2.29 -8.91 4.52
C LEU A 73 -2.59 -9.09 6.02
N GLU A 74 -3.09 -10.26 6.42
CA GLU A 74 -3.41 -10.55 7.82
C GLU A 74 -2.17 -10.79 8.69
N LYS A 75 -1.11 -11.39 8.15
CA LYS A 75 0.10 -11.74 8.90
C LYS A 75 1.13 -10.63 8.94
N ASP A 76 1.25 -9.93 7.82
CA ASP A 76 2.28 -8.92 7.61
C ASP A 76 1.74 -7.83 6.67
N PRO A 77 0.96 -6.87 7.21
CA PRO A 77 0.50 -5.73 6.45
C PRO A 77 1.66 -4.85 5.94
N SER A 78 2.76 -4.76 6.68
CA SER A 78 3.90 -3.92 6.33
C SER A 78 4.67 -4.46 5.12
N GLY A 79 4.76 -5.79 4.97
CA GLY A 79 5.29 -6.46 3.77
C GLY A 79 4.24 -6.74 2.68
N PHE A 80 3.05 -6.15 2.76
CA PHE A 80 1.99 -6.36 1.77
C PHE A 80 2.32 -5.64 0.45
N LEU A 81 2.00 -6.28 -0.67
CA LEU A 81 2.12 -5.68 -2.00
C LEU A 81 1.05 -6.23 -2.95
N VAL A 82 0.39 -5.32 -3.65
CA VAL A 82 -0.51 -5.56 -4.77
C VAL A 82 -0.15 -4.61 -5.89
N GLY A 83 0.27 -5.15 -7.03
CA GLY A 83 0.83 -4.36 -8.14
C GLY A 83 2.19 -4.90 -8.58
N SER A 84 2.35 -5.17 -9.88
CA SER A 84 3.66 -5.51 -10.47
C SER A 84 4.37 -4.27 -11.01
N GLU A 85 3.63 -3.21 -11.31
CA GLU A 85 4.11 -1.91 -11.80
C GLU A 85 3.30 -0.82 -11.10
N PRO A 86 3.82 0.41 -10.96
CA PRO A 86 3.04 1.49 -10.43
C PRO A 86 1.79 1.75 -11.29
N PRO A 87 0.64 2.02 -10.68
CA PRO A 87 0.50 2.22 -9.23
C PRO A 87 0.29 0.92 -8.46
N PHE A 88 0.82 0.86 -7.24
CA PHE A 88 0.69 -0.31 -6.36
C PHE A 88 0.16 0.07 -4.98
N LEU A 89 -0.54 -0.88 -4.36
CA LEU A 89 -0.94 -0.86 -2.96
C LEU A 89 0.11 -1.65 -2.16
N CYS A 90 0.86 -1.00 -1.29
CA CYS A 90 1.90 -1.62 -0.50
C CYS A 90 1.86 -1.22 0.97
N GLY A 91 2.51 -2.02 1.80
CA GLY A 91 2.87 -1.64 3.16
C GLY A 91 4.21 -0.90 3.21
N THR A 92 4.63 -0.51 4.40
CA THR A 92 5.78 0.37 4.61
C THR A 92 7.14 -0.32 4.71
N ASP A 93 7.19 -1.65 4.71
CA ASP A 93 8.45 -2.43 4.84
C ASP A 93 8.86 -3.06 3.49
N TRP A 94 8.47 -2.42 2.39
CA TRP A 94 8.83 -2.91 1.06
C TRP A 94 10.28 -2.51 0.70
N PRO A 95 11.16 -3.46 0.35
CA PRO A 95 12.61 -3.23 0.21
C PRO A 95 13.02 -2.47 -1.07
N ASP A 96 12.09 -1.87 -1.79
CA ASP A 96 12.40 -1.05 -2.95
C ASP A 96 12.94 0.31 -2.49
N SER A 97 14.14 0.67 -2.94
CA SER A 97 14.80 1.93 -2.58
C SER A 97 13.93 3.15 -2.92
N GLY A 98 13.10 3.07 -3.96
CA GLY A 98 12.18 4.16 -4.30
C GLY A 98 11.03 4.32 -3.31
N ILE A 99 10.61 3.26 -2.62
CA ILE A 99 9.44 3.29 -1.74
C ILE A 99 9.76 3.77 -0.34
N SER A 100 10.96 3.50 0.14
CA SER A 100 11.44 4.08 1.40
C SER A 100 11.47 5.61 1.34
N GLU A 101 11.97 6.17 0.23
CA GLU A 101 11.99 7.63 0.01
C GLU A 101 10.57 8.22 -0.03
N VAL A 102 9.64 7.58 -0.76
CA VAL A 102 8.24 8.02 -0.83
C VAL A 102 7.56 8.01 0.55
N ILE A 103 7.82 7.00 1.38
CA ILE A 103 7.28 6.91 2.75
C ILE A 103 7.79 8.05 3.62
N GLU A 104 9.10 8.33 3.58
CA GLU A 104 9.73 9.39 4.36
C GLU A 104 9.23 10.78 3.94
N GLU A 105 9.20 11.06 2.64
CA GLU A 105 8.74 12.34 2.09
C GLU A 105 7.27 12.62 2.42
N ASN A 106 6.43 11.59 2.42
CA ASN A 106 4.99 11.70 2.63
C ASN A 106 4.54 11.42 4.07
N ASN A 107 5.46 11.13 4.99
CA ASN A 107 5.17 10.84 6.40
C ASN A 107 4.08 9.77 6.58
N VAL A 108 4.15 8.69 5.81
CA VAL A 108 3.19 7.59 5.91
C VAL A 108 3.39 6.86 7.25
N PRO A 109 2.33 6.60 8.03
CA PRO A 109 2.45 5.84 9.26
C PRO A 109 2.95 4.42 8.98
N SER A 110 3.90 3.92 9.78
CA SER A 110 4.58 2.63 9.59
C SER A 110 3.68 1.39 9.76
N ASP A 111 2.44 1.58 10.20
CA ASP A 111 1.44 0.53 10.38
C ASP A 111 0.26 0.66 9.41
N SER A 112 0.41 1.44 8.35
CA SER A 112 -0.59 1.68 7.31
C SER A 112 -0.22 1.01 5.99
N LEU A 113 -1.22 0.79 5.13
CA LEU A 113 -0.98 0.55 3.70
C LEU A 113 -1.10 1.87 2.95
N PHE A 114 -0.51 1.96 1.77
CA PHE A 114 -0.67 3.11 0.91
C PHE A 114 -0.63 2.74 -0.56
N VAL A 115 -1.25 3.58 -1.35
CA VAL A 115 -1.23 3.53 -2.81
C VAL A 115 -0.22 4.57 -3.29
N THR A 116 0.64 4.18 -4.23
CA THR A 116 1.64 5.09 -4.81
C THR A 116 1.79 4.87 -6.32
N ASP A 117 2.06 5.94 -7.07
CA ASP A 117 2.47 5.87 -8.49
C ASP A 117 3.98 5.60 -8.66
N GLY A 118 4.68 5.26 -7.57
CA GLY A 118 6.12 5.07 -7.51
C GLY A 118 6.90 6.33 -7.14
N ASN A 119 6.29 7.52 -7.25
CA ASN A 119 6.91 8.80 -6.89
C ASN A 119 6.15 9.53 -5.77
N HIS A 120 4.83 9.34 -5.67
CA HIS A 120 3.98 10.03 -4.71
C HIS A 120 2.96 9.10 -4.09
N VAL A 121 2.65 9.36 -2.81
CA VAL A 121 1.52 8.72 -2.14
C VAL A 121 0.21 9.29 -2.69
N ILE A 122 -0.59 8.42 -3.28
CA ILE A 122 -1.90 8.70 -3.85
C ILE A 122 -2.96 8.66 -2.73
N ALA A 123 -2.89 7.62 -1.89
CA ALA A 123 -3.84 7.41 -0.80
C ALA A 123 -3.27 6.45 0.27
N THR A 124 -3.93 6.34 1.42
CA THR A 124 -3.48 5.51 2.55
C THR A 124 -4.67 4.79 3.16
N VAL A 125 -4.46 3.53 3.56
CA VAL A 125 -5.37 2.75 4.41
C VAL A 125 -4.73 2.68 5.79
N TYR A 126 -5.36 3.30 6.77
CA TYR A 126 -4.85 3.32 8.13
C TYR A 126 -5.00 1.96 8.82
N ARG A 127 -4.21 1.75 9.87
CA ARG A 127 -4.20 0.50 10.64
C ARG A 127 -5.57 0.01 11.09
N ASP A 128 -6.45 0.92 11.51
CA ASP A 128 -7.80 0.59 11.98
C ASP A 128 -8.76 0.21 10.85
N GLU A 129 -8.44 0.55 9.61
CA GLU A 129 -9.20 0.22 8.40
C GLU A 129 -8.77 -1.13 7.79
N ILE A 130 -7.55 -1.61 8.11
CA ILE A 130 -7.03 -2.89 7.63
C ILE A 130 -7.90 -4.09 8.09
N PRO A 131 -8.30 -4.25 9.37
CA PRO A 131 -9.15 -5.37 9.77
C PRO A 131 -10.54 -5.38 9.10
N PRO A 132 -11.27 -4.25 8.99
CA PRO A 132 -12.48 -4.17 8.17
C PRO A 132 -12.26 -4.59 6.71
N LEU A 133 -11.17 -4.15 6.08
CA LEU A 133 -10.80 -4.52 4.71
C LEU A 133 -10.57 -6.04 4.56
N ILE A 134 -9.79 -6.64 5.46
CA ILE A 134 -9.55 -8.09 5.49
C ILE A 134 -10.88 -8.85 5.63
N ASN A 135 -11.74 -8.41 6.55
CA ASN A 135 -13.05 -9.03 6.77
C ASN A 135 -13.95 -8.92 5.53
N TRP A 136 -13.86 -7.82 4.80
CA TRP A 136 -14.57 -7.66 3.54
C TRP A 136 -14.05 -8.63 2.48
N PHE A 137 -12.73 -8.73 2.27
CA PHE A 137 -12.13 -9.70 1.36
C PHE A 137 -12.50 -11.15 1.69
N LYS A 138 -12.48 -11.53 2.97
CA LYS A 138 -12.86 -12.88 3.44
C LYS A 138 -14.32 -13.25 3.17
N LYS A 139 -15.21 -12.27 3.02
CA LYS A 139 -16.62 -12.54 2.66
C LYS A 139 -16.81 -12.81 1.17
N LEU A 140 -15.82 -12.44 0.36
CA LEU A 140 -15.87 -12.59 -1.09
C LEU A 140 -15.26 -13.92 -1.54
N VAL A 141 -14.13 -14.33 -0.95
CA VAL A 141 -13.36 -15.54 -1.32
C VAL A 141 -13.74 -16.77 -0.50
#